data_AF-A0A0Q4PHM4-F1
#
_entry.id   AF-A0A0Q4PHM4-F1
#
_cell.length_a   1.000
_cell.length_b   1.000
_cell.length_c   1.000
_cell.angle_alpha   90.00
_cell.angle_beta   90.00
_cell.angle_gamma   90.00
#
_symmetry.space_group_name_H-M   'P 1'
#
loop_
_entity.id
_entity.type
_entity.pdbx_description
1 polymer ?
#
loop_
_entity_poly.entity_id
_entity_poly.type
_entity_poly.pdbx_seq_one_letter_code
_entity_poly.pdbx_strand_id
1 'polypeptide(L)'
;MGDEATVPFLLPNGPEVPITLTVTDIEAGNIADLSNFDVPAELNDATPYYVRFSYTNEGDDDLGGYQVAGFVGLDADRSELMPSTTMGGSEPFTACLNPAPSTLTEGASHEGCVLFLVPKDSELVSVGYRGNYRYEEGKDTEANFPIYYNPVLWSSEDAPSKSKGTVVTPAN
;
A
#
# COMPACT_ATOMS: atom_id res chain seq x y z
N MET A 1 -7.97 -7.20 5.74
CA MET A 1 -6.91 -7.92 6.47
C MET A 1 -6.56 -9.14 5.64
N GLY A 2 -5.41 -9.79 5.84
CA GLY A 2 -5.17 -11.10 5.24
C GLY A 2 -3.91 -11.78 5.77
N ASP A 3 -3.49 -12.84 5.10
CA ASP A 3 -2.44 -13.74 5.59
C ASP A 3 -1.06 -13.08 5.62
N GLU A 4 -0.23 -13.47 6.58
CA GLU A 4 1.18 -13.07 6.61
C GLU A 4 1.91 -13.66 5.40
N ALA A 5 2.76 -12.87 4.75
CA ALA A 5 3.61 -13.33 3.67
C ALA A 5 5.05 -12.86 3.85
N THR A 6 6.01 -13.78 3.75
CA THR A 6 7.42 -13.43 3.67
C THR A 6 7.78 -13.07 2.22
N VAL A 7 8.23 -11.84 2.01
CA VAL A 7 8.56 -11.26 0.70
C VAL A 7 9.96 -10.64 0.72
N PRO A 8 10.67 -10.59 -0.42
CA PRO A 8 11.96 -9.90 -0.49
C PRO A 8 11.74 -8.38 -0.51
N PHE A 9 12.41 -7.67 0.39
CA PHE A 9 12.56 -6.21 0.37
C PHE A 9 13.85 -5.83 -0.36
N LEU A 10 13.73 -5.05 -1.43
CA LEU A 10 14.86 -4.68 -2.28
C LEU A 10 15.48 -3.37 -1.80
N LEU A 11 16.67 -3.46 -1.18
CA LEU A 11 17.46 -2.28 -0.84
C LEU A 11 18.05 -1.63 -2.10
N PRO A 12 18.03 -0.29 -2.21
CA PRO A 12 18.69 0.43 -3.30
C PRO A 12 20.18 0.07 -3.35
N ASN A 13 20.61 -0.57 -4.45
CA ASN A 13 21.98 -1.06 -4.64
C ASN A 13 22.49 -2.03 -3.54
N GLY A 14 21.57 -2.67 -2.79
CA GLY A 14 21.89 -3.54 -1.65
C GLY A 14 21.44 -4.99 -1.86
N PRO A 15 21.49 -5.83 -0.82
CA PRO A 15 20.91 -7.17 -0.85
C PRO A 15 19.37 -7.13 -0.89
N GLU A 16 18.76 -8.28 -1.15
CA GLU A 16 17.36 -8.51 -0.78
C GLU A 16 17.31 -8.90 0.70
N VAL A 17 16.42 -8.26 1.46
CA VAL A 17 16.22 -8.57 2.88
C VAL A 17 14.81 -9.15 3.03
N PRO A 18 14.63 -10.35 3.60
CA PRO A 18 13.29 -10.89 3.81
C PRO A 18 12.52 -10.05 4.83
N ILE A 19 11.26 -9.74 4.51
CA ILE A 19 10.32 -9.14 5.46
C ILE A 19 9.05 -9.98 5.53
N THR A 20 8.49 -10.16 6.72
CA THR A 20 7.12 -10.65 6.88
C THR A 20 6.18 -9.46 6.76
N LEU A 21 5.27 -9.48 5.79
CA LEU A 21 4.36 -8.39 5.47
C LEU A 21 2.91 -8.84 5.63
N THR A 22 2.08 -7.97 6.20
CA THR A 22 0.63 -8.21 6.35
C THR A 22 -0.13 -6.94 6.02
N VAL A 23 -1.11 -7.03 5.11
CA VAL A 23 -2.11 -5.96 4.95
C VAL A 23 -3.14 -6.08 6.08
N THR A 24 -3.11 -5.12 7.00
CA THR A 24 -3.92 -5.13 8.21
C THR A 24 -5.30 -4.52 7.98
N ASP A 25 -5.41 -3.49 7.13
CA ASP A 25 -6.68 -2.83 6.85
C ASP A 25 -6.71 -2.20 5.44
N ILE A 26 -7.91 -2.17 4.84
CA ILE A 26 -8.18 -1.48 3.58
C ILE A 26 -9.46 -0.66 3.81
N GLU A 27 -9.32 0.65 3.90
CA GLU A 27 -10.40 1.56 4.26
C GLU A 27 -10.65 2.59 3.15
N ALA A 28 -11.88 2.66 2.65
CA ALA A 28 -12.30 3.76 1.79
C ALA A 28 -12.43 5.04 2.62
N GLY A 29 -11.73 6.09 2.22
CA GLY A 29 -11.76 7.42 2.80
C GLY A 29 -12.69 8.38 2.06
N ASN A 30 -12.55 9.66 2.35
CA ASN A 30 -13.29 10.72 1.67
C ASN A 30 -12.32 11.59 0.87
N ILE A 31 -12.66 11.95 -0.37
CA ILE A 31 -11.82 12.83 -1.20
C ILE A 31 -11.55 14.20 -0.53
N ALA A 32 -12.44 14.64 0.38
CA ALA A 32 -12.25 15.84 1.18
C ALA A 32 -11.04 15.77 2.12
N ASP A 33 -10.55 14.58 2.46
CA ASP A 33 -9.30 14.38 3.23
C ASP A 33 -8.07 14.92 2.46
N LEU A 34 -8.20 15.08 1.14
CA LEU A 34 -7.19 15.65 0.25
C LEU A 34 -7.47 17.11 -0.13
N SER A 35 -8.38 17.79 0.56
CA SER A 35 -8.74 19.19 0.26
C SER A 35 -7.58 20.20 0.30
N ASN A 36 -6.51 19.86 1.02
CA ASN A 36 -5.28 20.66 1.10
C ASN A 36 -4.23 20.31 0.02
N PHE A 37 -4.56 19.41 -0.92
CA PHE A 37 -3.69 18.96 -2.00
C PHE A 37 -4.25 19.36 -3.37
N ASP A 38 -3.36 19.53 -4.34
CA ASP A 38 -3.73 19.70 -5.74
C ASP A 38 -4.02 18.32 -6.35
N VAL A 39 -5.29 17.94 -6.35
CA VAL A 39 -5.76 16.67 -6.93
C VAL A 39 -6.04 16.91 -8.43
N PRO A 40 -5.49 16.08 -9.34
CA PRO A 40 -5.78 16.18 -10.77
C PRO A 40 -7.29 16.14 -11.05
N ALA A 41 -7.74 16.88 -12.06
CA ALA A 41 -9.16 17.08 -12.32
C ALA A 41 -9.92 15.76 -12.56
N GLU A 42 -9.25 14.80 -13.19
CA GLU A 42 -9.74 13.44 -13.44
C GLU A 42 -9.91 12.57 -12.19
N LEU A 43 -9.37 12.99 -11.03
CA LEU A 43 -9.45 12.28 -9.76
C LEU A 43 -10.26 13.05 -8.69
N ASN A 44 -10.92 14.15 -9.07
CA ASN A 44 -11.69 14.98 -8.13
C ASN A 44 -12.91 14.26 -7.52
N ASP A 45 -13.40 13.20 -8.15
CA ASP A 45 -14.45 12.33 -7.65
C ASP A 45 -13.96 10.91 -7.36
N ALA A 46 -12.64 10.73 -7.28
CA ALA A 46 -12.03 9.47 -6.88
C ALA A 46 -12.34 9.15 -5.42
N THR A 47 -12.37 7.86 -5.11
CA THR A 47 -12.41 7.36 -3.74
C THR A 47 -10.97 7.09 -3.28
N PRO A 48 -10.47 7.77 -2.25
CA PRO A 48 -9.20 7.41 -1.64
C PRO A 48 -9.35 6.11 -0.87
N TYR A 49 -8.40 5.19 -1.00
CA TYR A 49 -8.29 3.98 -0.19
C TYR A 49 -7.00 4.03 0.62
N TYR A 50 -7.13 3.87 1.94
CA TYR A 50 -6.02 3.81 2.88
C TYR A 50 -5.71 2.34 3.17
N VAL A 51 -4.56 1.87 2.71
CA VAL A 51 -4.13 0.49 2.88
C VAL A 51 -3.05 0.44 3.95
N ARG A 52 -3.41 -0.05 5.12
CA ARG A 52 -2.54 -0.17 6.28
C ARG A 52 -1.89 -1.54 6.28
N PHE A 53 -0.62 -1.57 6.67
CA PHE A 53 0.15 -2.81 6.74
C PHE A 53 1.11 -2.78 7.92
N SER A 54 1.45 -3.97 8.40
CA SER A 54 2.57 -4.20 9.31
C SER A 54 3.65 -4.99 8.58
N TYR A 55 4.89 -4.75 8.95
CA TYR A 55 6.01 -5.52 8.44
C TYR A 55 7.07 -5.76 9.51
N THR A 56 7.68 -6.94 9.47
CA THR A 56 8.76 -7.36 10.36
C THR A 56 10.01 -7.63 9.53
N ASN A 57 11.16 -7.14 10.00
CA ASN A 57 12.45 -7.49 9.40
C ASN A 57 12.86 -8.90 9.80
N GLU A 58 12.99 -9.80 8.84
CA GLU A 58 13.39 -11.21 9.06
C GLU A 58 14.87 -11.45 8.71
N GLY A 59 15.61 -10.39 8.35
CA GLY A 59 17.02 -10.46 7.98
C GLY A 59 17.94 -9.69 8.92
N ASP A 60 19.24 -9.91 8.73
CA ASP A 60 20.30 -9.38 9.60
C ASP A 60 20.60 -7.88 9.36
N ASP A 61 20.24 -7.35 8.18
CA ASP A 61 20.48 -5.96 7.81
C ASP A 61 19.45 -5.03 8.48
N ASP A 62 19.91 -3.92 9.10
CA ASP A 62 19.02 -2.90 9.65
C ASP A 62 18.30 -2.13 8.52
N LEU A 63 16.97 -2.19 8.53
CA LEU A 63 16.10 -1.54 7.54
C LEU A 63 15.67 -0.12 7.94
N GLY A 64 16.29 0.46 8.97
CA GLY A 64 16.10 1.87 9.34
C GLY A 64 16.34 2.83 8.16
N GLY A 65 15.47 3.84 8.05
CA GLY A 65 15.51 4.83 6.97
C GLY A 65 14.84 4.41 5.67
N TYR A 66 14.41 3.15 5.54
CA TYR A 66 13.72 2.67 4.34
C TYR A 66 12.20 2.61 4.53
N GLN A 67 11.46 3.11 3.55
CA GLN A 67 10.01 3.01 3.50
C GLN A 67 9.59 1.78 2.68
N VAL A 68 8.67 0.98 3.20
CA VAL A 68 8.00 -0.06 2.42
C VAL A 68 6.84 0.59 1.66
N ALA A 69 6.97 0.73 0.33
CA ALA A 69 5.97 1.41 -0.50
C ALA A 69 5.69 0.72 -1.85
N GLY A 70 6.34 -0.41 -2.14
CA GLY A 70 6.26 -1.15 -3.41
C GLY A 70 4.95 -1.93 -3.61
N PHE A 71 3.81 -1.27 -3.41
CA PHE A 71 2.48 -1.86 -3.56
C PHE A 71 1.89 -1.58 -4.95
N VAL A 72 0.93 -2.41 -5.34
CA VAL A 72 0.07 -2.27 -6.52
C VAL A 72 -1.37 -2.60 -6.12
N GLY A 73 -2.33 -1.79 -6.52
CA GLY A 73 -3.75 -2.09 -6.37
C GLY A 73 -4.28 -2.75 -7.64
N LEU A 74 -5.37 -3.51 -7.52
CA LEU A 74 -6.10 -4.03 -8.67
C LEU A 74 -7.58 -3.70 -8.54
N ASP A 75 -8.19 -3.32 -9.64
CA ASP A 75 -9.64 -3.15 -9.76
C ASP A 75 -10.36 -4.46 -10.14
N ALA A 76 -11.69 -4.38 -10.26
CA ALA A 76 -12.54 -5.52 -10.63
C ALA A 76 -12.21 -6.11 -12.01
N ASP A 77 -11.68 -5.28 -12.93
CA ASP A 77 -11.24 -5.69 -14.27
C ASP A 77 -9.78 -6.19 -14.28
N ARG A 78 -9.13 -6.27 -13.11
CA ARG A 78 -7.72 -6.63 -12.92
C ARG A 78 -6.75 -5.60 -13.50
N SER A 79 -7.19 -4.37 -13.71
CA SER A 79 -6.31 -3.28 -14.10
C SER A 79 -5.48 -2.82 -12.90
N GLU A 80 -4.22 -2.48 -13.16
CA GLU A 80 -3.33 -1.98 -12.10
C GLU A 80 -3.67 -0.55 -11.69
N LEU A 81 -3.74 -0.34 -10.39
CA LEU A 81 -3.85 0.95 -9.72
C LEU A 81 -2.55 1.23 -9.01
N MET A 82 -1.95 2.40 -9.27
CA MET A 82 -0.69 2.79 -8.63
C MET A 82 -0.96 3.52 -7.31
N PRO A 83 -0.13 3.32 -6.28
CA PRO A 83 -0.24 4.11 -5.06
C PRO A 83 0.03 5.58 -5.39
N SER A 84 -0.77 6.45 -4.78
CA SER A 84 -0.66 7.89 -4.89
C SER A 84 0.32 8.42 -3.86
N THR A 85 1.23 9.30 -4.31
CA THR A 85 2.17 9.98 -3.43
C THR A 85 1.61 11.32 -3.03
N THR A 86 1.42 11.56 -1.74
CA THR A 86 1.10 12.89 -1.22
C THR A 86 2.39 13.68 -1.09
N MET A 87 2.60 14.66 -1.96
CA MET A 87 3.64 15.67 -1.78
C MET A 87 3.02 16.91 -1.13
N GLY A 88 3.71 17.46 -0.13
CA GLY A 88 3.26 18.53 0.78
C GLY A 88 2.07 19.40 0.35
N GLY A 89 1.07 19.48 1.22
CA GLY A 89 0.08 20.56 1.26
C GLY A 89 0.48 21.62 2.29
N SER A 90 -0.39 22.62 2.51
CA SER A 90 -0.19 23.63 3.57
C SER A 90 -0.24 23.02 4.99
N GLU A 91 -0.82 21.83 5.13
CA GLU A 91 -0.92 21.06 6.37
C GLU A 91 -0.51 19.60 6.14
N PRO A 92 0.00 18.89 7.17
CA PRO A 92 0.39 17.50 7.04
C PRO A 92 -0.83 16.59 6.85
N PHE A 93 -0.78 15.71 5.85
CA PHE A 93 -1.77 14.63 5.69
C PHE A 93 -1.51 13.53 6.70
N THR A 94 -2.48 13.25 7.56
CA THR A 94 -2.32 12.31 8.69
C THR A 94 -3.14 11.04 8.57
N ALA A 95 -4.09 10.96 7.62
CA ALA A 95 -4.96 9.81 7.48
C ALA A 95 -4.20 8.53 7.10
N CYS A 96 -3.15 8.67 6.28
CA CYS A 96 -2.32 7.56 5.81
C CYS A 96 -0.85 7.98 5.78
N LEU A 97 -0.11 7.57 6.81
CA LEU A 97 1.29 7.91 7.01
C LEU A 97 2.17 6.68 6.77
N ASN A 98 3.30 6.87 6.09
CA ASN A 98 4.30 5.83 5.87
C ASN A 98 5.71 6.28 6.24
N PRO A 99 5.96 6.75 7.48
CA PRO A 99 7.29 7.22 7.86
C PRO A 99 8.27 6.05 7.88
N ALA A 100 9.46 6.25 7.33
CA ALA A 100 10.55 5.30 7.55
C ALA A 100 10.86 5.22 9.05
N PRO A 101 10.98 4.02 9.64
CA PRO A 101 11.46 3.90 11.01
C PRO A 101 12.91 4.37 11.08
N SER A 102 13.33 4.94 12.21
CA SER A 102 14.74 5.31 12.40
C SER A 102 15.67 4.10 12.44
N THR A 103 15.13 2.97 12.89
CA THR A 103 15.81 1.67 13.06
C THR A 103 14.79 0.56 12.87
N LEU A 104 15.16 -0.52 12.21
CA LEU A 104 14.35 -1.72 12.08
C LEU A 104 15.27 -2.94 11.93
N THR A 105 15.81 -3.39 13.07
CA THR A 105 16.70 -4.55 13.18
C THR A 105 15.92 -5.86 13.01
N GLU A 106 16.63 -6.98 12.87
CA GLU A 106 16.05 -8.34 12.87
C GLU A 106 15.01 -8.52 13.99
N GLY A 107 13.85 -9.09 13.62
CA GLY A 107 12.71 -9.34 14.48
C GLY A 107 11.90 -8.10 14.89
N ALA A 108 12.34 -6.89 14.54
CA ALA A 108 11.59 -5.67 14.81
C ALA A 108 10.49 -5.45 13.77
N SER A 109 9.34 -4.95 14.24
CA SER A 109 8.19 -4.64 13.39
C SER A 109 7.92 -3.14 13.32
N HIS A 110 7.35 -2.71 12.20
CA HIS A 110 6.87 -1.35 11.99
C HIS A 110 5.57 -1.35 11.18
N GLU A 111 4.87 -0.22 11.18
CA GLU A 111 3.61 -0.05 10.46
C GLU A 111 3.75 1.01 9.38
N GLY A 112 3.00 0.84 8.30
CA GLY A 112 2.93 1.82 7.23
C GLY A 112 1.55 1.89 6.62
N CYS A 113 1.38 2.85 5.71
CA CYS A 113 0.14 3.04 4.98
C CYS A 113 0.41 3.53 3.57
N VAL A 114 -0.24 2.94 2.56
CA VAL A 114 -0.23 3.47 1.18
C VAL A 114 -1.63 3.94 0.78
N LEU A 115 -1.67 5.07 0.08
CA LEU A 115 -2.89 5.67 -0.46
C LEU A 115 -3.08 5.21 -1.90
N PHE A 116 -4.28 4.79 -2.27
CA PHE A 116 -4.71 4.65 -3.67
C PHE A 116 -5.83 5.64 -3.96
N LEU A 117 -5.76 6.34 -5.10
CA LEU A 117 -6.90 7.10 -5.63
C LEU A 117 -7.58 6.27 -6.70
N VAL A 118 -8.80 5.80 -6.39
CA VAL A 118 -9.57 4.92 -7.26
C VAL A 118 -10.65 5.74 -7.97
N PRO A 119 -10.71 5.73 -9.32
CA PRO A 119 -11.72 6.48 -10.06
C PRO A 119 -13.15 6.10 -9.64
N LYS A 120 -14.10 7.04 -9.77
CA LYS A 120 -15.49 6.91 -9.29
C LYS A 120 -16.22 5.64 -9.71
N ASP A 121 -15.96 5.14 -10.91
CA ASP A 121 -16.62 3.96 -11.49
C ASP A 121 -15.76 2.68 -11.34
N SER A 122 -14.81 2.70 -10.39
CA SER A 122 -13.90 1.61 -10.08
C SER A 122 -13.89 1.35 -8.56
N GLU A 123 -13.40 0.17 -8.18
CA GLU A 123 -13.23 -0.22 -6.78
C GLU A 123 -11.88 -0.92 -6.59
N LEU A 124 -11.25 -0.73 -5.44
CA LEU A 124 -10.05 -1.49 -5.07
C LEU A 124 -10.47 -2.87 -4.56
N VAL A 125 -10.28 -3.91 -5.38
CA VAL A 125 -10.68 -5.29 -5.02
C VAL A 125 -9.55 -6.08 -4.39
N SER A 126 -8.29 -5.73 -4.70
CA SER A 126 -7.13 -6.33 -4.05
C SER A 126 -5.93 -5.39 -4.07
N VAL A 127 -4.99 -5.64 -3.17
CA VAL A 127 -3.71 -4.95 -3.09
C VAL A 127 -2.62 -6.00 -3.06
N GLY A 128 -1.55 -5.78 -3.80
CA GLY A 128 -0.37 -6.62 -3.79
C GLY A 128 0.89 -5.89 -3.42
N TYR A 129 1.85 -6.64 -2.89
CA TYR A 129 3.22 -6.18 -2.73
C TYR A 129 4.09 -6.76 -3.84
N ARG A 130 4.69 -5.87 -4.63
CA ARG A 130 5.58 -6.23 -5.75
C ARG A 130 7.02 -5.76 -5.56
N GLY A 131 7.30 -5.09 -4.44
CA GLY A 131 8.60 -4.47 -4.20
C GLY A 131 8.90 -3.31 -5.16
N ASN A 132 10.14 -2.83 -5.12
CA ASN A 132 10.61 -1.78 -6.02
C ASN A 132 11.14 -2.38 -7.31
N TYR A 133 10.95 -1.70 -8.44
CA TYR A 133 11.60 -2.13 -9.67
C TYR A 133 13.12 -2.01 -9.52
N ARG A 134 13.85 -3.08 -9.84
CA ARG A 134 15.31 -3.11 -9.81
C ARG A 134 15.87 -3.55 -11.16
N TYR A 135 16.52 -2.61 -11.83
CA TYR A 135 17.28 -2.90 -13.04
C TYR A 135 18.75 -3.10 -12.69
N GLU A 136 19.34 -4.19 -13.19
CA GLU A 136 20.77 -4.45 -13.12
C GLU A 136 21.28 -4.81 -14.50
N GLU A 137 22.35 -4.13 -14.93
CA GLU A 137 22.92 -4.34 -16.26
C GLU A 137 23.33 -5.81 -16.46
N GLY A 138 22.88 -6.41 -17.56
CA GLY A 138 23.18 -7.80 -17.91
C GLY A 138 22.37 -8.84 -17.13
N LYS A 139 21.41 -8.45 -16.30
CA LYS A 139 20.50 -9.38 -15.62
C LYS A 139 19.10 -9.37 -16.22
N ASP A 140 18.49 -10.55 -16.25
CA ASP A 140 17.07 -10.72 -16.54
C ASP A 140 16.26 -10.31 -15.30
N THR A 141 15.64 -9.13 -15.32
CA THR A 141 14.89 -8.60 -14.18
C THR A 141 13.71 -9.49 -13.79
N GLU A 142 13.02 -10.14 -14.74
CA GLU A 142 11.88 -11.01 -14.42
C GLU A 142 12.35 -12.30 -13.74
N ALA A 143 13.43 -12.89 -14.24
CA ALA A 143 14.00 -14.09 -13.63
C ALA A 143 14.66 -13.81 -12.26
N ASN A 144 15.30 -12.64 -12.09
CA ASN A 144 16.03 -12.32 -10.86
C ASN A 144 15.16 -11.64 -9.79
N PHE A 145 14.11 -10.90 -10.19
CA PHE A 145 13.23 -10.16 -9.27
C PHE A 145 11.75 -10.50 -9.55
N PRO A 146 11.36 -11.78 -9.43
CA PRO A 146 10.04 -12.26 -9.85
C PRO A 146 8.88 -11.64 -9.06
N ILE A 147 9.11 -11.19 -7.82
CA ILE A 147 8.09 -10.53 -6.99
C ILE A 147 7.48 -9.30 -7.67
N TYR A 148 8.26 -8.61 -8.53
CA TYR A 148 7.79 -7.44 -9.26
C TYR A 148 6.70 -7.78 -10.28
N TYR A 149 6.77 -8.96 -10.88
CA TYR A 149 5.86 -9.44 -11.92
C TYR A 149 4.77 -10.37 -11.39
N ASN A 150 5.03 -11.05 -10.27
CA ASN A 150 4.09 -11.94 -9.60
C ASN A 150 3.95 -11.55 -8.12
N PRO A 151 3.19 -10.48 -7.82
CA PRO A 151 3.04 -9.99 -6.45
C PRO A 151 2.23 -10.94 -5.57
N VAL A 152 2.50 -10.89 -4.26
CA VAL A 152 1.58 -11.45 -3.25
C VAL A 152 0.36 -10.52 -3.16
N LEU A 153 -0.85 -11.07 -3.26
CA LEU A 153 -2.10 -10.33 -3.25
C LEU A 153 -2.90 -10.56 -1.97
N TRP A 154 -3.55 -9.50 -1.49
CA TRP A 154 -4.53 -9.48 -0.40
C TRP A 154 -5.85 -8.89 -0.93
N SER A 155 -6.96 -9.57 -0.67
CA SER A 155 -8.30 -9.14 -1.11
C SER A 155 -8.90 -8.10 -0.16
N SER A 156 -9.69 -7.16 -0.70
CA SER A 156 -10.46 -6.22 0.12
C SER A 156 -11.71 -6.84 0.74
N GLU A 157 -12.22 -7.94 0.18
CA GLU A 157 -13.36 -8.70 0.71
C GLU A 157 -13.09 -9.30 2.11
N ASP A 158 -11.82 -9.48 2.49
CA ASP A 158 -11.37 -9.95 3.80
C ASP A 158 -11.11 -8.81 4.81
N ALA A 159 -11.43 -7.55 4.46
CA ALA A 159 -11.44 -6.45 5.41
C ALA A 159 -12.72 -6.52 6.28
N PRO A 160 -12.64 -6.42 7.62
CA PRO A 160 -13.84 -6.34 8.44
C PRO A 160 -14.60 -5.09 8.03
N SER A 161 -15.71 -5.30 7.34
CA SER A 161 -16.72 -4.29 7.10
C SER A 161 -17.00 -3.60 8.43
N LYS A 162 -16.60 -2.33 8.57
CA LYS A 162 -17.19 -1.45 9.57
C LYS A 162 -18.60 -1.08 9.13
N SER A 163 -19.45 -2.07 8.85
CA SER A 163 -20.88 -1.87 8.86
C SER A 163 -21.35 -1.76 10.32
N LYS A 164 -21.43 -0.53 10.80
CA LYS A 164 -22.61 -0.12 11.59
C LYS A 164 -23.36 0.98 10.85
N GLY A 165 -23.75 0.67 9.61
CA GLY A 165 -24.86 1.36 8.97
C GLY A 165 -26.16 0.79 9.55
N THR A 166 -26.66 1.42 10.61
CA THR A 166 -28.06 1.24 10.99
C THR A 166 -28.92 1.78 9.84
N VAL A 167 -29.73 0.90 9.25
CA VAL A 167 -30.77 1.26 8.28
C VAL A 167 -31.75 2.22 8.96
N VAL A 168 -31.87 3.44 8.43
CA VAL A 168 -32.99 4.34 8.73
C VAL A 168 -33.80 4.48 7.44
N THR A 169 -34.98 3.85 7.41
CA THR A 169 -35.98 4.06 6.36
C THR A 169 -36.81 5.30 6.64
N PRO A 170 -37.35 5.99 5.61
CA PRO A 170 -38.19 7.17 5.80
C PRO A 170 -39.54 6.80 6.43
N ALA A 171 -40.06 7.67 7.29
CA ALA A 171 -41.48 7.67 7.64
C ALA A 171 -42.26 8.50 6.60
N ASN A 172 -43.37 7.94 6.12
CA ASN A 172 -44.40 8.65 5.35
C ASN A 172 -45.01 9.81 6.14
#